data_AF-A0A7J3RZV6-F1
#
_entry.id   AF-A0A7J3RZV6-F1
#
_cell.length_a   1.000
_cell.length_b   1.000
_cell.length_c   1.000
_cell.angle_alpha   90.00
_cell.angle_beta   90.00
_cell.angle_gamma   90.00
#
_symmetry.space_group_name_H-M   'P 1'
#
loop_
_entity.id
_entity.type
_entity.pdbx_description
1 polymer ?
#
loop_
_entity_poly.entity_id
_entity_poly.type
_entity_poly.pdbx_seq_one_letter_code
_entity_poly.pdbx_strand_id
1 'polypeptide(L)'
;MPLEEEMLEELRKLRELLTPKPAAPPPPAPKGFWTEFKDFMGKANVLGMAIGIIMGLYVSKVVSALVSDIIMPIPGAFVPGGDWRKAVFTLPIGNGMNFAVGDFVGVLIDFFIVVFVLFLIVKQARKFGL
;
A
#
# COMPACT_ATOMS: atom_id res chain seq x y z
N MET A 1 -56.50 -48.85 -24.25
CA MET A 1 -55.17 -48.89 -23.63
C MET A 1 -54.27 -47.64 -23.88
N PRO A 2 -54.67 -46.52 -24.53
CA PRO A 2 -53.74 -45.38 -24.70
C PRO A 2 -53.59 -44.48 -23.45
N LEU A 3 -54.60 -44.39 -22.58
CA LEU A 3 -54.54 -43.56 -21.36
C LEU A 3 -53.58 -44.08 -20.29
N GLU A 4 -53.35 -45.40 -20.25
CA GLU A 4 -52.44 -46.01 -19.25
C GLU A 4 -50.98 -45.68 -19.57
N GLU A 5 -50.62 -45.69 -20.86
CA GLU A 5 -49.30 -45.28 -21.35
C GLU A 5 -49.01 -43.82 -20.98
N GLU A 6 -49.97 -42.93 -21.20
CA GLU A 6 -49.88 -41.49 -20.91
C GLU A 6 -49.76 -41.21 -19.40
N MET A 7 -50.57 -41.89 -18.57
CA MET A 7 -50.48 -41.80 -17.10
C MET A 7 -49.15 -42.34 -16.56
N LEU A 8 -48.65 -43.44 -17.11
CA LEU A 8 -47.38 -44.03 -16.68
C LEU A 8 -46.20 -43.14 -17.07
N GLU A 9 -46.30 -42.42 -18.19
CA GLU A 9 -45.34 -41.43 -18.62
C GLU A 9 -45.34 -40.20 -17.69
N GLU A 10 -46.52 -39.69 -17.31
CA GLU A 10 -46.64 -38.62 -16.32
C GLU A 10 -46.14 -39.03 -14.93
N LEU A 11 -46.43 -40.26 -14.48
CA LEU A 11 -45.94 -40.78 -13.21
C LEU A 11 -44.43 -41.00 -13.20
N ARG A 12 -43.84 -41.40 -14.34
CA ARG A 12 -42.38 -41.47 -14.49
C ARG A 12 -41.75 -40.09 -14.43
N LYS A 13 -42.33 -39.11 -15.12
CA LYS A 13 -41.89 -37.70 -15.09
C LYS A 13 -42.02 -37.09 -13.69
N LEU A 14 -43.10 -37.40 -12.98
CA LEU A 14 -43.27 -37.01 -11.57
C LEU A 14 -42.30 -37.75 -10.65
N ARG A 15 -42.07 -39.05 -10.83
CA ARG A 15 -41.07 -39.80 -10.05
C ARG A 15 -39.67 -39.22 -10.23
N GLU A 16 -39.32 -38.76 -11.43
CA GLU A 16 -38.03 -38.11 -11.70
C GLU A 16 -37.94 -36.71 -11.08
N LEU A 17 -39.04 -35.93 -11.10
CA LEU A 17 -39.15 -34.64 -10.42
C LEU A 17 -39.23 -34.75 -8.89
N LEU A 18 -39.75 -35.87 -8.39
CA LEU A 18 -39.95 -36.18 -6.97
C LEU A 18 -38.84 -37.06 -6.39
N THR A 19 -37.95 -37.63 -7.21
CA THR A 19 -36.62 -38.03 -6.74
C THR A 19 -35.84 -36.73 -6.59
N PRO A 20 -35.68 -36.19 -5.37
CA PRO A 20 -34.88 -34.99 -5.20
C PRO A 20 -33.51 -35.27 -5.79
N LYS A 21 -33.08 -34.42 -6.73
CA LYS A 21 -31.70 -34.35 -7.24
C LYS A 21 -30.77 -34.66 -6.05
N PRO A 22 -29.86 -35.65 -6.15
CA PRO A 22 -28.99 -36.04 -5.05
C PRO A 22 -28.52 -34.77 -4.34
N ALA A 23 -28.84 -34.63 -3.05
CA ALA A 23 -28.53 -33.43 -2.30
C ALA A 23 -27.10 -33.04 -2.63
N ALA A 24 -26.90 -31.82 -3.15
CA ALA A 24 -25.58 -31.36 -3.58
C ALA A 24 -24.59 -31.70 -2.44
N PRO A 25 -23.38 -32.20 -2.76
CA PRO A 25 -22.38 -32.48 -1.74
C PRO A 25 -22.33 -31.30 -0.77
N PRO A 26 -22.37 -31.52 0.55
CA PRO A 26 -22.34 -30.43 1.51
C PRO A 26 -21.19 -29.49 1.13
N PRO A 27 -21.41 -28.16 1.15
CA PRO A 27 -20.36 -27.20 0.86
C PRO A 27 -19.09 -27.62 1.62
N PRO A 28 -17.91 -27.66 0.96
CA PRO A 28 -16.68 -28.00 1.66
C PRO A 28 -16.59 -27.13 2.91
N ALA A 29 -16.28 -27.77 4.05
CA ALA A 29 -16.24 -27.10 5.35
C ALA A 29 -15.43 -25.81 5.26
N PRO A 30 -15.84 -24.72 5.96
CA PRO A 30 -15.10 -23.46 5.95
C PRO A 30 -13.65 -23.78 6.29
N LYS A 31 -12.76 -23.46 5.35
CA LYS A 31 -11.31 -23.61 5.56
C LYS A 31 -10.98 -22.72 6.77
N GLY A 32 -10.31 -23.26 7.78
CA GLY A 32 -9.93 -22.46 8.94
C GLY A 32 -9.15 -21.21 8.52
N PHE A 33 -9.22 -20.13 9.31
CA PHE A 33 -8.57 -18.84 9.03
C PHE A 33 -7.11 -18.97 8.56
N TRP A 34 -6.35 -19.89 9.16
CA TRP A 34 -4.96 -20.18 8.77
C TRP A 34 -4.80 -20.69 7.33
N THR A 35 -5.74 -21.49 6.86
CA THR A 35 -5.75 -22.03 5.49
C THR A 35 -6.16 -20.94 4.50
N GLU A 36 -7.15 -20.11 4.85
CA GLU A 36 -7.54 -18.94 4.04
C GLU A 36 -6.42 -17.89 3.97
N PHE A 37 -5.71 -17.67 5.07
CA PHE A 37 -4.56 -16.78 5.13
C PHE A 37 -3.39 -17.30 4.29
N LYS A 38 -3.11 -18.61 4.32
CA LYS A 38 -2.11 -19.23 3.42
C LYS A 38 -2.53 -19.13 1.96
N ASP A 39 -3.80 -19.40 1.64
CA ASP A 39 -4.32 -19.23 0.27
C ASP A 39 -4.23 -17.76 -0.19
N PHE A 40 -4.42 -16.79 0.73
CA PHE A 40 -4.25 -15.37 0.46
C PHE A 40 -2.80 -14.96 0.23
N MET A 41 -1.88 -15.40 1.09
CA MET A 41 -0.43 -15.15 0.96
C MET A 41 0.18 -15.86 -0.26
N GLY A 42 -0.37 -17.02 -0.62
CA GLY A 42 -0.01 -17.79 -1.81
C GLY A 42 -0.39 -17.11 -3.13
N LYS A 43 -1.19 -16.04 -3.09
CA LYS A 43 -1.43 -15.19 -4.27
C LYS A 43 -0.12 -14.48 -4.62
N ALA A 44 0.51 -14.91 -5.71
CA ALA A 44 1.83 -14.45 -6.15
C ALA A 44 1.99 -12.92 -6.21
N ASN A 45 0.91 -12.18 -6.46
CA ASN A 45 0.95 -10.71 -6.55
C ASN A 45 1.02 -10.00 -5.18
N VAL A 46 0.54 -10.63 -4.10
CA VAL A 46 0.46 -9.99 -2.77
C VAL A 46 1.84 -9.95 -2.11
N LEU A 47 2.58 -11.06 -2.18
CA LEU A 47 3.90 -11.15 -1.56
C LEU A 47 4.91 -10.19 -2.22
N GLY A 48 4.92 -10.11 -3.55
CA GLY A 48 5.78 -9.18 -4.30
C GLY A 48 5.46 -7.71 -3.99
N MET A 49 4.18 -7.35 -3.91
CA MET A 49 3.74 -6.01 -3.54
C MET A 49 4.16 -5.67 -2.10
N ALA A 50 3.96 -6.58 -1.15
CA ALA A 50 4.34 -6.38 0.25
C ALA A 50 5.86 -6.13 0.40
N ILE A 51 6.69 -6.94 -0.27
CA ILE A 51 8.15 -6.77 -0.25
C ILE A 51 8.55 -5.43 -0.87
N GLY A 52 7.97 -5.07 -2.02
CA GLY A 52 8.25 -3.80 -2.69
C GLY A 52 7.93 -2.58 -1.83
N ILE A 53 6.78 -2.57 -1.15
CA ILE A 53 6.37 -1.48 -0.25
C ILE A 53 7.32 -1.40 0.95
N ILE A 54 7.61 -2.53 1.61
CA ILE A 54 8.47 -2.54 2.80
C ILE A 54 9.88 -2.05 2.42
N MET A 55 10.46 -2.58 1.34
CA MET A 55 11.78 -2.14 0.87
C MET A 55 11.78 -0.67 0.49
N GLY A 56 10.73 -0.18 -0.19
CA GLY A 56 10.58 1.24 -0.52
C GLY A 56 10.54 2.14 0.72
N LEU A 57 9.85 1.73 1.78
CA LEU A 57 9.81 2.46 3.04
C LEU A 57 11.18 2.55 3.72
N TYR A 58 11.95 1.46 3.73
CA TYR A 58 13.30 1.47 4.30
C TYR A 58 14.28 2.29 3.48
N VAL A 59 14.25 2.19 2.15
CA VAL A 59 15.08 3.02 1.26
C VAL A 59 14.76 4.50 1.48
N SER A 60 13.47 4.87 1.53
CA SER A 60 13.04 6.24 1.83
C SER A 60 13.61 6.73 3.17
N LYS A 61 13.52 5.92 4.24
CA LYS A 61 14.10 6.25 5.55
C LYS A 61 15.61 6.51 5.50
N VAL A 62 16.37 5.66 4.80
CA VAL A 62 17.83 5.82 4.67
C VAL A 62 18.17 7.13 3.96
N VAL A 63 17.45 7.45 2.88
CA VAL A 63 17.65 8.70 2.16
C VAL A 63 17.26 9.90 3.02
N SER A 64 16.11 9.85 3.71
CA SER A 64 15.69 10.91 4.63
C SER A 64 16.73 11.15 5.73
N ALA A 65 17.25 10.10 6.36
CA ALA A 65 18.28 10.22 7.40
C ALA A 65 19.59 10.81 6.86
N LEU A 66 20.03 10.39 5.67
CA LEU A 66 21.20 11.00 5.00
C LEU A 66 21.01 12.50 4.78
N VAL A 67 19.80 12.92 4.38
CA VAL A 67 19.50 14.33 4.17
C VAL A 67 19.42 15.09 5.49
N SER A 68 18.62 14.62 6.45
CA SER A 68 18.38 15.31 7.72
C SER A 68 19.61 15.36 8.61
N ASP A 69 20.42 14.31 8.62
CA ASP A 69 21.46 14.13 9.64
C ASP A 69 22.84 14.53 9.11
N ILE A 70 23.06 14.47 7.79
CA ILE A 70 24.38 14.73 7.18
C ILE A 70 24.36 15.97 6.29
N ILE A 71 23.34 16.15 5.44
CA ILE A 71 23.31 17.28 4.51
C ILE A 71 22.78 18.56 5.17
N MET A 72 21.68 18.46 5.92
CA MET A 72 21.01 19.60 6.56
C MET A 72 21.85 20.40 7.58
N PRO A 73 22.77 19.81 8.35
CA PRO A 73 23.68 20.57 9.19
C PRO A 73 24.58 21.54 8.41
N ILE A 74 24.83 21.27 7.12
CA ILE A 74 25.74 22.09 6.30
C ILE A 74 25.16 23.50 6.09
N PRO A 75 23.93 23.70 5.56
CA PRO A 75 23.31 25.03 5.53
C PRO A 75 23.11 25.65 6.92
N GLY A 76 22.75 24.84 7.92
CA GLY A 76 22.52 25.30 9.30
C GLY A 76 23.78 25.92 9.94
N ALA A 77 24.96 25.42 9.58
CA ALA A 77 26.24 25.98 10.04
C ALA A 77 26.56 27.37 9.45
N PHE A 78 26.01 27.71 8.28
CA PHE A 78 26.24 29.01 7.65
C PHE A 78 25.24 30.10 8.08
N VAL A 79 24.15 29.73 8.78
CA VAL A 79 23.18 30.69 9.32
C VAL A 79 23.49 30.98 10.79
N PRO A 80 23.81 32.23 11.17
CA PRO A 80 24.02 32.59 12.57
C PRO A 80 22.74 32.34 13.37
N GLY A 81 22.78 31.43 14.35
CA GLY A 81 21.64 31.07 15.19
C GLY A 81 20.99 29.71 14.87
N GLY A 82 21.38 29.02 13.79
CA GLY A 82 21.06 27.60 13.52
C GLY A 82 19.58 27.24 13.26
N ASP A 83 18.63 28.13 13.53
CA ASP A 83 17.20 27.84 13.59
C ASP A 83 16.38 28.53 12.48
N TRP A 84 16.91 28.66 11.26
CA TRP A 84 16.19 29.27 10.13
C TRP A 84 14.85 28.60 9.82
N ARG A 85 14.71 27.30 10.12
CA ARG A 85 13.43 26.56 10.02
C ARG A 85 12.36 27.03 11.00
N LYS A 86 12.75 27.65 12.13
CA LYS A 86 11.80 28.21 13.10
C LYS A 86 11.39 29.64 12.77
N ALA A 87 11.77 30.17 11.59
CA ALA A 87 11.33 31.48 11.16
C ALA A 87 9.80 31.50 11.01
N VAL A 88 9.15 32.28 11.87
CA VAL A 88 7.71 32.52 11.86
C VAL A 88 7.46 33.96 11.48
N PHE A 89 6.56 34.17 10.52
CA PHE A 89 6.03 35.49 10.20
C PHE A 89 4.70 35.66 10.92
N THR A 90 4.69 36.51 11.96
CA THR A 90 3.48 36.81 12.74
C THR A 90 2.80 38.04 12.16
N LEU A 91 1.58 37.86 11.66
CA LEU A 91 0.73 39.00 11.27
C LEU A 91 -0.10 39.44 12.47
N PRO A 92 -0.09 40.73 12.85
CA PRO A 92 -0.88 41.27 13.96
C PRO A 92 -2.36 41.48 13.55
N ILE A 93 -2.98 40.47 12.93
CA ILE A 93 -4.37 40.47 12.47
C ILE A 93 -5.08 39.28 13.11
N GLY A 94 -6.12 39.52 13.90
CA GLY A 94 -6.78 38.49 14.72
C GLY A 94 -5.87 37.99 15.86
N ASN A 95 -6.18 36.83 16.47
CA ASN A 95 -5.51 36.23 17.64
C ASN A 95 -3.99 35.89 17.48
N GLY A 96 -3.28 36.52 16.54
CA GLY A 96 -1.88 36.26 16.21
C GLY A 96 -1.79 35.07 15.27
N MET A 97 -1.85 35.34 13.95
CA MET A 97 -1.64 34.29 12.95
C MET A 97 -0.15 34.12 12.68
N ASN A 98 0.36 32.93 13.00
CA ASN A 98 1.77 32.57 12.86
C ASN A 98 1.97 31.75 11.59
N PHE A 99 2.64 32.31 10.59
CA PHE A 99 3.03 31.59 9.37
C PHE A 99 4.43 31.00 9.56
N ALA A 100 4.55 29.68 9.61
CA ALA A 100 5.83 28.98 9.72
C ALA A 100 6.57 28.92 8.37
N VAL A 101 6.98 30.10 7.87
CA VAL A 101 7.65 30.25 6.57
C VAL A 101 8.97 29.47 6.53
N GLY A 102 9.72 29.44 7.64
CA GLY A 102 10.97 28.70 7.74
C GLY A 102 10.79 27.20 7.56
N ASP A 103 9.73 26.62 8.14
CA ASP A 103 9.45 25.19 8.04
C ASP A 103 9.03 24.81 6.62
N PHE A 104 8.17 25.62 6.00
CA PHE A 104 7.74 25.41 4.63
C PHE A 104 8.91 25.45 3.63
N VAL A 105 9.79 26.46 3.74
CA VAL A 105 11.00 26.54 2.92
C VAL A 105 11.95 25.39 3.23
N GLY A 106 12.01 24.95 4.49
CA GLY A 106 12.74 23.76 4.92
C GLY A 106 12.32 22.50 4.19
N VAL A 107 11.01 22.23 4.14
CA VAL A 107 10.43 21.08 3.44
C VAL A 107 10.69 21.15 1.93
N LEU A 108 10.63 22.33 1.32
CA LEU A 108 10.96 22.50 -0.10
C LEU A 108 12.43 22.14 -0.40
N ILE A 109 13.35 22.61 0.44
CA ILE A 109 14.78 22.30 0.31
C ILE A 109 15.01 20.80 0.50
N ASP A 110 14.38 20.17 1.50
CA ASP A 110 14.46 18.73 1.73
C ASP A 110 14.01 17.94 0.50
N PHE A 111 12.90 18.33 -0.12
CA PHE A 111 12.40 17.68 -1.32
C PHE A 111 13.43 17.71 -2.46
N PHE A 112 14.03 18.87 -2.75
CA PHE A 112 15.04 18.98 -3.81
C PHE A 112 16.30 18.16 -3.51
N ILE A 113 16.76 18.17 -2.25
CA ILE A 113 17.94 17.39 -1.85
C ILE A 113 17.64 15.89 -1.96
N VAL A 114 16.50 15.42 -1.47
CA VAL A 114 16.10 14.00 -1.54
C VAL A 114 16.05 13.52 -2.99
N VAL A 115 15.42 14.29 -3.89
CA VAL A 115 15.36 13.93 -5.32
C VAL A 115 16.75 13.92 -5.95
N PHE A 116 17.61 14.87 -5.59
CA PHE A 116 19.00 14.91 -6.07
C PHE A 116 19.84 13.72 -5.59
N VAL A 117 19.73 13.35 -4.31
CA VAL A 117 20.42 12.20 -3.73
C VAL A 117 19.92 10.89 -4.34
N LEU A 118 18.61 10.72 -4.50
CA LEU A 118 18.04 9.56 -5.19
C LEU A 118 18.57 9.45 -6.62
N PHE A 119 18.65 10.57 -7.34
CA PHE A 119 19.24 10.59 -8.67
C PHE A 119 20.70 10.13 -8.67
N LEU A 120 21.51 10.60 -7.71
CA LEU A 120 22.90 10.15 -7.59
C LEU A 120 23.00 8.65 -7.31
N ILE A 121 22.17 8.12 -6.40
CA ILE A 121 22.14 6.69 -6.07
C ILE A 121 21.75 5.87 -7.31
N VAL A 122 20.69 6.22 -8.02
CA VAL A 122 20.24 5.51 -9.22
C VAL A 122 21.28 5.59 -10.34
N LYS A 123 21.90 6.77 -10.53
CA LYS A 123 22.97 6.96 -11.51
C LYS A 123 24.17 6.07 -11.19
N GLN A 124 24.52 5.96 -9.91
CA GLN A 124 25.63 5.14 -9.46
C GLN A 124 25.31 3.64 -9.56
N ALA A 125 24.09 3.22 -9.23
CA ALA A 125 23.62 1.85 -9.41
C ALA A 125 23.70 1.42 -10.88
N ARG A 126 23.20 2.27 -11.80
CA ARG A 126 23.31 2.05 -13.25
C ARG A 126 24.77 1.93 -13.71
N LYS A 127 25.68 2.70 -13.10
CA LYS A 127 27.12 2.63 -13.40
C LYS A 127 27.76 1.31 -12.95
N PHE A 128 27.25 0.71 -11.86
CA PHE A 128 27.72 -0.57 -11.34
C PHE A 128 27.05 -1.79 -12.00
N GLY A 129 26.17 -1.58 -12.99
CA GLY A 129 25.51 -2.67 -13.72
C GLY A 129 24.34 -3.32 -12.96
N LEU A 130 23.80 -2.62 -11.96
CA LEU A 130 22.52 -2.94 -11.31
C LEU A 130 21.36 -2.17 -11.95
#